data_AF-A0A7L4TEE8-F1
#
_entry.id   AF-A0A7L4TEE8-F1
#
_cell.length_a   1.000
_cell.length_b   1.000
_cell.length_c   1.000
_cell.angle_alpha   90.00
_cell.angle_beta   90.00
_cell.angle_gamma   90.00
#
_symmetry.space_group_name_H-M   'P 1'
#
loop_
_entity.id
_entity.type
_entity.pdbx_description
1 polymer ?
#
loop_
_entity_poly.entity_id
_entity_poly.type
_entity_poly.pdbx_seq_one_letter_code
_entity_poly.pdbx_strand_id
1 'polypeptide(L)'
;MQLNNKEMEKSQVKDVKENNALKKAGIKAENKNSNDKRWLAEELMNGFETVSDFIIGGVCYDAAAYVAHLLHPDLITCSDLENKHGQHWVTFFDQNFEYRRFWKGENINKGNVVIFIRNEEPFHAAIAVGGTCIRAVNGGLLGMAWSYEVNLKTVLKERLASGAYKYDNSEIKVLIYARSVL
;
A
#
# COMPACT_ATOMS: atom_id res chain seq x y z
N MET A 1 29.72 7.75 46.69
CA MET A 1 29.83 6.66 45.70
C MET A 1 28.75 6.91 44.66
N GLN A 2 29.06 7.68 43.62
CA GLN A 2 28.12 8.00 42.54
C GLN A 2 28.22 6.89 41.50
N LEU A 3 27.16 6.10 41.36
CA LEU A 3 27.02 5.18 40.22
C LEU A 3 26.79 6.00 38.96
N ASN A 4 27.59 5.70 37.95
CA ASN A 4 27.72 6.42 36.70
C ASN A 4 26.40 6.34 35.90
N ASN A 5 25.80 7.49 35.58
CA ASN A 5 24.58 7.60 34.74
C ASN A 5 24.72 6.97 33.33
N LYS A 6 25.91 6.51 32.94
CA LYS A 6 26.17 5.78 31.68
C LYS A 6 25.68 4.33 31.67
N GLU A 7 25.34 3.74 32.80
CA GLU A 7 24.84 2.35 32.85
C GLU A 7 23.30 2.24 32.83
N MET A 8 22.56 3.34 33.02
CA MET A 8 21.09 3.33 32.88
C MET A 8 20.58 3.52 31.44
N GLU A 9 21.41 4.02 30.51
CA GLU A 9 21.03 4.18 29.09
C GLU A 9 21.21 2.91 28.24
N LYS A 10 21.73 1.82 28.82
CA LYS A 10 21.81 0.50 28.14
C LYS A 10 20.70 -0.47 28.53
N SER A 11 19.59 0.05 29.05
CA SER A 11 18.40 -0.75 29.37
C SER A 11 17.42 -0.75 28.19
N GLN A 12 17.48 -1.84 27.42
CA GLN A 12 16.41 -2.38 26.55
C GLN A 12 16.09 -1.66 25.23
N VAL A 13 17.01 -1.66 24.27
CA VAL A 13 16.59 -1.95 22.89
C VAL A 13 16.45 -3.47 22.82
N LYS A 14 15.26 -4.00 23.13
CA LYS A 14 14.94 -5.39 22.77
C LYS A 14 15.20 -5.52 21.27
N ASP A 15 15.99 -6.51 20.87
CA ASP A 15 16.14 -6.84 19.46
C ASP A 15 14.76 -7.07 18.87
N VAL A 16 14.28 -6.10 18.09
CA VAL A 16 12.99 -6.18 17.42
C VAL A 16 13.11 -7.32 16.41
N LYS A 17 12.39 -8.41 16.66
CA LYS A 17 12.33 -9.56 15.76
C LYS A 17 11.32 -9.28 14.65
N GLU A 18 11.69 -9.64 13.43
CA GLU A 18 10.78 -9.64 12.27
C GLU A 18 9.66 -10.67 12.52
N ASN A 19 8.47 -10.42 11.97
CA ASN A 19 7.37 -11.39 11.97
C ASN A 19 7.17 -11.94 10.54
N ASN A 20 6.03 -12.57 10.24
CA ASN A 20 5.78 -13.15 8.92
C ASN A 20 5.46 -12.12 7.81
N ALA A 21 5.22 -10.85 8.17
CA ALA A 21 4.80 -9.81 7.24
C ALA A 21 5.68 -8.55 7.24
N LEU A 22 6.36 -8.26 8.35
CA LEU A 22 7.06 -7.01 8.62
C LEU A 22 8.52 -7.27 8.98
N LYS A 23 9.39 -6.50 8.32
CA LYS A 23 10.80 -6.37 8.66
C LYS A 23 10.96 -5.54 9.93
N LYS A 24 12.20 -5.44 10.44
CA LYS A 24 12.50 -4.64 11.63
C LYS A 24 11.98 -3.19 11.55
N ALA A 25 12.07 -2.56 10.37
CA ALA A 25 11.56 -1.20 10.18
C ALA A 25 10.02 -1.15 10.26
N GLY A 26 9.33 -2.15 9.69
CA GLY A 26 7.88 -2.30 9.81
C GLY A 26 7.42 -2.47 11.25
N ILE A 27 8.04 -3.36 12.02
CA ILE A 27 7.71 -3.56 13.44
C ILE A 27 7.99 -2.28 14.26
N LYS A 28 9.06 -1.54 13.95
CA LYS A 28 9.31 -0.24 14.58
C LYS A 28 8.22 0.78 14.24
N ALA A 29 7.74 0.79 13.00
CA ALA A 29 6.62 1.65 12.59
C ALA A 29 5.32 1.29 13.32
N GLU A 30 5.08 0.01 13.61
CA GLU A 30 3.90 -0.42 14.36
C GLU A 30 3.78 0.16 15.76
N ASN A 31 4.93 0.36 16.43
CA ASN A 31 4.98 0.92 17.77
C ASN A 31 4.81 2.44 17.82
N LYS A 32 4.68 3.10 16.66
CA LYS A 32 4.48 4.56 16.59
C LYS A 32 3.00 4.93 16.75
N ASN A 33 2.76 6.18 17.14
CA ASN A 33 1.40 6.72 17.20
C ASN A 33 0.81 6.91 15.79
N SER A 34 -0.49 7.21 15.72
CA SER A 34 -1.24 7.36 14.46
C SER A 34 -0.69 8.47 13.54
N ASN A 35 -0.19 9.57 14.09
CA ASN A 35 0.37 10.66 13.29
C ASN A 35 1.68 10.25 12.63
N ASP A 36 2.56 9.56 13.35
CA ASP A 36 3.82 9.06 12.82
C ASP A 36 3.62 7.95 11.78
N LYS A 37 2.60 7.09 11.95
CA LYS A 37 2.21 6.11 10.92
C LYS A 37 1.70 6.81 9.66
N ARG A 38 0.84 7.81 9.81
CA ARG A 38 0.36 8.62 8.68
C ARG A 38 1.50 9.36 7.99
N TRP A 39 2.45 9.92 8.74
CA TRP A 39 3.65 10.54 8.17
C TRP A 39 4.46 9.54 7.34
N LEU A 40 4.70 8.33 7.87
CA LEU A 40 5.39 7.29 7.10
C LEU A 40 4.62 6.91 5.83
N ALA A 41 3.28 6.82 5.88
CA ALA A 41 2.48 6.57 4.69
C ALA A 41 2.66 7.67 3.63
N GLU A 42 2.71 8.94 4.05
CA GLU A 42 2.99 10.07 3.17
C GLU A 42 4.38 9.97 2.53
N GLU A 43 5.42 9.64 3.30
CA GLU A 43 6.78 9.46 2.79
C GLU A 43 6.86 8.30 1.78
N LEU A 44 6.18 7.19 2.06
CA LEU A 44 6.07 6.06 1.12
C LEU A 44 5.32 6.46 -0.15
N MET A 45 4.22 7.19 -0.05
CA MET A 45 3.45 7.65 -1.21
C MET A 45 4.19 8.73 -2.01
N ASN A 46 5.01 9.55 -1.37
CA ASN A 46 5.86 10.55 -2.04
C ASN A 46 7.13 9.93 -2.63
N GLY A 47 7.48 8.70 -2.23
CA GLY A 47 8.66 7.97 -2.70
C GLY A 47 9.96 8.39 -2.01
N PHE A 48 9.88 9.06 -0.86
CA PHE A 48 11.03 9.33 -0.01
C PHE A 48 11.48 8.08 0.75
N GLU A 49 10.57 7.12 0.95
CA GLU A 49 10.83 5.82 1.54
C GLU A 49 10.46 4.69 0.56
N THR A 50 11.06 3.50 0.74
CA THR A 50 10.76 2.33 -0.09
C THR A 50 10.03 1.26 0.72
N VAL A 51 8.86 0.84 0.25
CA VAL A 51 7.99 -0.12 0.97
C VAL A 51 8.69 -1.44 1.32
N SER A 52 9.62 -1.88 0.47
CA SER A 52 10.36 -3.13 0.68
C SER A 52 11.23 -3.12 1.92
N ASP A 53 11.54 -1.96 2.51
CA ASP A 53 12.30 -1.88 3.76
C ASP A 53 11.44 -2.22 4.98
N PHE A 54 10.12 -2.17 4.84
CA PHE A 54 9.16 -2.37 5.91
C PHE A 54 8.48 -3.73 5.88
N ILE A 55 8.21 -4.29 4.69
CA ILE A 55 7.46 -5.55 4.53
C ILE A 55 8.32 -6.72 4.06
N ILE A 56 7.89 -7.93 4.42
CA ILE A 56 8.40 -9.20 3.89
C ILE A 56 7.53 -9.61 2.69
N GLY A 57 8.10 -10.32 1.72
CA GLY A 57 7.33 -10.91 0.62
C GLY A 57 6.95 -9.95 -0.51
N GLY A 58 6.90 -8.63 -0.28
CA GLY A 58 7.03 -7.58 -1.30
C GLY A 58 6.16 -7.69 -2.57
N VAL A 59 5.04 -8.41 -2.55
CA VAL A 59 4.11 -8.44 -3.68
C VAL A 59 3.18 -7.24 -3.65
N CYS A 60 2.70 -6.84 -4.82
CA CYS A 60 1.92 -5.61 -5.04
C CYS A 60 0.77 -5.39 -4.04
N TYR A 61 0.05 -6.47 -3.70
CA TYR A 61 -1.07 -6.44 -2.76
C TYR A 61 -0.63 -6.10 -1.33
N ASP A 62 0.42 -6.75 -0.83
CA ASP A 62 0.91 -6.54 0.54
C ASP A 62 1.48 -5.13 0.69
N ALA A 63 2.14 -4.61 -0.36
CA ALA A 63 2.63 -3.23 -0.38
C ALA A 63 1.49 -2.21 -0.30
N ALA A 64 0.42 -2.39 -1.09
CA ALA A 64 -0.75 -1.52 -1.03
C ALA A 64 -1.46 -1.63 0.33
N ALA A 65 -1.63 -2.85 0.85
CA ALA A 65 -2.24 -3.10 2.15
C ALA A 65 -1.44 -2.48 3.31
N TYR A 66 -0.11 -2.52 3.27
CA TYR A 66 0.74 -1.93 4.29
C TYR A 66 0.60 -0.40 4.35
N VAL A 67 0.58 0.28 3.20
CA VAL A 67 0.34 1.73 3.19
C VAL A 67 -1.07 2.06 3.66
N ALA A 68 -2.07 1.29 3.24
CA ALA A 68 -3.44 1.44 3.71
C ALA A 68 -3.56 1.20 5.24
N HIS A 69 -2.82 0.25 5.79
CA HIS A 69 -2.70 0.02 7.24
C HIS A 69 -2.16 1.25 7.96
N LEU A 70 -1.07 1.86 7.45
CA LEU A 70 -0.49 3.05 8.07
C LEU A 70 -1.45 4.25 8.07
N LEU A 71 -2.32 4.35 7.06
CA LEU A 71 -3.35 5.39 6.97
C LEU A 71 -4.58 5.09 7.83
N HIS A 72 -4.91 3.81 7.99
CA HIS A 72 -6.14 3.31 8.61
C HIS A 72 -5.87 2.10 9.54
N PRO A 73 -5.06 2.28 10.62
CA PRO A 73 -4.63 1.17 11.47
C PRO A 73 -5.77 0.57 12.32
N ASP A 74 -6.91 1.25 12.38
CA ASP A 74 -8.16 0.80 13.00
C ASP A 74 -9.00 -0.10 12.07
N LEU A 75 -8.75 -0.06 10.76
CA LEU A 75 -9.44 -0.88 9.76
C LEU A 75 -8.62 -2.09 9.35
N ILE A 76 -7.37 -1.85 8.93
CA ILE A 76 -6.42 -2.91 8.63
C ILE A 76 -5.50 -2.96 9.83
N THR A 77 -5.45 -4.06 10.55
CA THR A 77 -4.62 -4.21 11.74
C THR A 77 -3.27 -4.85 11.42
N CYS A 78 -2.30 -4.79 12.35
CA CYS A 78 -1.06 -5.55 12.22
C CYS A 78 -1.33 -7.06 12.14
N SER A 79 -2.34 -7.56 12.85
CA SER A 79 -2.74 -8.96 12.76
C SER A 79 -3.27 -9.30 11.36
N ASP A 80 -3.93 -8.38 10.66
CA ASP A 80 -4.34 -8.62 9.28
C ASP A 80 -3.12 -8.76 8.36
N LEU A 81 -2.12 -7.88 8.54
CA LEU A 81 -0.87 -7.94 7.77
C LEU A 81 -0.14 -9.28 7.95
N GLU A 82 -0.11 -9.81 9.17
CA GLU A 82 0.54 -11.09 9.49
C GLU A 82 -0.17 -12.32 8.93
N ASN A 83 -1.47 -12.23 8.64
CA ASN A 83 -2.31 -13.39 8.31
C ASN A 83 -2.90 -13.32 6.89
N LYS A 84 -2.68 -12.23 6.15
CA LYS A 84 -3.20 -12.04 4.79
C LYS A 84 -2.06 -11.70 3.84
N HIS A 85 -2.06 -12.39 2.71
CA HIS A 85 -1.02 -12.25 1.71
C HIS A 85 -1.60 -12.24 0.29
N GLY A 86 -1.00 -11.45 -0.59
CA GLY A 86 -1.31 -11.46 -2.01
C GLY A 86 -2.79 -11.16 -2.30
N GLN A 87 -3.41 -11.95 -3.18
CA GLN A 87 -4.78 -11.67 -3.65
C GLN A 87 -5.84 -11.77 -2.54
N HIS A 88 -5.56 -12.39 -1.40
CA HIS A 88 -6.49 -12.42 -0.26
C HIS A 88 -6.83 -11.03 0.27
N TRP A 89 -5.98 -10.02 0.01
CA TRP A 89 -6.29 -8.62 0.30
C TRP A 89 -7.50 -8.10 -0.48
N VAL A 90 -7.76 -8.60 -1.68
CA VAL A 90 -8.89 -8.13 -2.50
C VAL A 90 -10.21 -8.45 -1.81
N THR A 91 -10.37 -9.68 -1.32
CA THR A 91 -11.56 -10.07 -0.52
C THR A 91 -11.69 -9.20 0.73
N PHE A 92 -10.58 -8.88 1.40
CA PHE A 92 -10.61 -7.99 2.56
C PHE A 92 -11.08 -6.58 2.18
N PHE A 93 -10.54 -6.00 1.11
CA PHE A 93 -10.93 -4.67 0.65
C PHE A 93 -12.41 -4.62 0.24
N ASP A 94 -12.92 -5.63 -0.47
CA ASP A 94 -14.33 -5.76 -0.82
C ASP A 94 -15.27 -5.77 0.39
N GLN A 95 -14.84 -6.36 1.51
CA GLN A 95 -15.66 -6.49 2.71
C GLN A 95 -15.58 -5.29 3.65
N ASN A 96 -14.47 -4.56 3.64
CA ASN A 96 -14.15 -3.61 4.71
C ASN A 96 -14.07 -2.15 4.24
N PHE A 97 -13.91 -1.87 2.94
CA PHE A 97 -13.91 -0.50 2.43
C PHE A 97 -15.31 -0.06 2.03
N GLU A 98 -15.69 1.15 2.46
CA GLU A 98 -17.06 1.68 2.31
C GLU A 98 -17.42 2.00 0.86
N TYR A 99 -16.44 2.46 0.08
CA TYR A 99 -16.66 2.86 -1.30
C TYR A 99 -15.79 2.05 -2.25
N ARG A 100 -16.46 1.50 -3.27
CA ARG A 100 -15.84 0.79 -4.38
C ARG A 100 -16.40 1.32 -5.69
N ARG A 101 -15.51 1.65 -6.63
CA ARG A 101 -15.93 2.10 -7.98
C ARG A 101 -14.89 1.81 -9.04
N PHE A 102 -15.34 1.59 -10.27
CA PHE A 102 -14.44 1.57 -11.42
C PHE A 102 -13.93 2.98 -11.72
N TRP A 103 -12.63 3.09 -11.95
CA TRP A 103 -11.97 4.31 -12.35
C TRP A 103 -12.28 4.63 -13.82
N LYS A 104 -12.66 5.87 -14.12
CA LYS A 104 -13.03 6.31 -15.48
C LYS A 104 -12.12 7.42 -16.02
N GLY A 105 -10.97 7.65 -15.39
CA GLY A 105 -9.99 8.64 -15.79
C GLY A 105 -10.00 9.93 -14.96
N GLU A 106 -10.89 10.03 -13.98
CA GLU A 106 -10.94 11.13 -13.01
C GLU A 106 -9.78 11.10 -12.00
N ASN A 107 -9.65 12.14 -11.18
CA ASN A 107 -8.66 12.13 -10.10
C ASN A 107 -9.05 11.11 -9.01
N ILE A 108 -8.04 10.51 -8.40
CA ILE A 108 -8.10 9.57 -7.29
C ILE A 108 -7.50 10.27 -6.07
N ASN A 109 -8.19 10.19 -4.95
CA ASN A 109 -7.66 10.70 -3.69
C ASN A 109 -6.43 9.89 -3.28
N LYS A 110 -5.44 10.60 -2.73
CA LYS A 110 -4.24 9.99 -2.17
C LYS A 110 -4.62 9.00 -1.06
N GLY A 111 -3.93 7.86 -1.00
CA GLY A 111 -4.18 6.81 -0.02
C GLY A 111 -5.28 5.81 -0.40
N ASN A 112 -6.00 6.02 -1.49
CA ASN A 112 -6.95 5.01 -1.96
C ASN A 112 -6.23 3.78 -2.51
N VAL A 113 -6.76 2.60 -2.23
CA VAL A 113 -6.24 1.34 -2.80
C VAL A 113 -6.78 1.17 -4.21
N VAL A 114 -5.90 0.78 -5.13
CA VAL A 114 -6.22 0.57 -6.55
C VAL A 114 -5.94 -0.89 -6.92
N ILE A 115 -6.94 -1.59 -7.43
CA ILE A 115 -6.83 -2.97 -7.90
C ILE A 115 -7.04 -3.01 -9.42
N PHE A 116 -6.16 -3.75 -10.10
CA PHE A 116 -6.24 -3.98 -11.54
C PHE A 116 -6.81 -5.37 -11.81
N ILE A 117 -7.82 -5.41 -12.67
CA ILE A 117 -8.59 -6.61 -12.98
C ILE A 117 -8.42 -6.93 -14.45
N ARG A 118 -8.09 -8.19 -14.76
CA ARG A 118 -7.98 -8.73 -16.13
C ARG A 118 -8.79 -10.00 -16.18
N ASN A 119 -9.65 -10.16 -17.18
CA ASN A 119 -10.55 -11.32 -17.31
C ASN A 119 -11.35 -11.59 -16.02
N GLU A 120 -11.87 -10.53 -15.41
CA GLU A 120 -12.61 -10.54 -14.12
C GLU A 120 -11.81 -10.97 -12.88
N GLU A 121 -10.51 -11.26 -13.01
CA GLU A 121 -9.62 -11.62 -11.90
C GLU A 121 -8.66 -10.48 -11.53
N PRO A 122 -8.45 -10.20 -10.23
CA PRO A 122 -7.43 -9.25 -9.79
C PRO A 122 -6.03 -9.79 -10.09
N PHE A 123 -5.19 -9.00 -10.75
CA PHE A 123 -3.82 -9.42 -11.07
C PHE A 123 -2.74 -8.48 -10.51
N HIS A 124 -3.11 -7.26 -10.10
CA HIS A 124 -2.17 -6.30 -9.54
C HIS A 124 -2.86 -5.31 -8.58
N ALA A 125 -2.07 -4.72 -7.69
CA ALA A 125 -2.54 -3.72 -6.72
C ALA A 125 -1.53 -2.57 -6.56
N ALA A 126 -2.05 -1.41 -6.22
CA ALA A 126 -1.28 -0.19 -6.03
C ALA A 126 -1.93 0.71 -4.98
N ILE A 127 -1.19 1.73 -4.54
CA ILE A 127 -1.74 2.85 -3.76
C ILE A 127 -1.79 4.09 -4.63
N ALA A 128 -2.91 4.82 -4.59
CA ALA A 128 -3.02 6.12 -5.24
C ALA A 128 -2.21 7.16 -4.46
N VAL A 129 -1.42 7.96 -5.18
CA VAL A 129 -0.60 9.03 -4.57
C VAL A 129 -1.18 10.43 -4.79
N GLY A 130 -2.36 10.50 -5.42
CA GLY A 130 -3.09 11.72 -5.74
C GLY A 130 -3.18 11.95 -7.26
N GLY A 131 -4.19 12.72 -7.70
CA GLY A 131 -4.41 12.98 -9.13
C GLY A 131 -4.69 11.68 -9.88
N THR A 132 -3.91 11.33 -10.89
CA THR A 132 -4.03 10.04 -11.60
C THR A 132 -2.83 9.14 -11.39
N CYS A 133 -2.04 9.41 -10.36
CA CYS A 133 -0.78 8.74 -10.10
C CYS A 133 -0.90 7.66 -9.03
N ILE A 134 -0.08 6.62 -9.16
CA ILE A 134 0.00 5.49 -8.24
C ILE A 134 1.46 5.13 -7.94
N ARG A 135 1.67 4.38 -6.85
CA ARG A 135 2.89 3.60 -6.58
C ARG A 135 2.55 2.14 -6.36
N ALA A 136 3.42 1.27 -6.87
CA ALA A 136 3.31 -0.17 -6.78
C ALA A 136 4.68 -0.85 -6.90
N VAL A 137 4.68 -2.18 -6.78
CA VAL A 137 5.84 -3.05 -7.03
C VAL A 137 5.40 -4.23 -7.89
N ASN A 138 6.27 -4.74 -8.75
CA ASN A 138 6.01 -5.95 -9.55
C ASN A 138 4.79 -5.85 -10.50
N GLY A 139 4.44 -4.66 -10.96
CA GLY A 139 3.32 -4.38 -11.87
C GLY A 139 3.68 -4.15 -13.33
N GLY A 140 4.96 -4.26 -13.71
CA GLY A 140 5.44 -3.87 -15.03
C GLY A 140 5.19 -2.38 -15.31
N LEU A 141 4.44 -2.07 -16.37
CA LEU A 141 4.06 -0.68 -16.70
C LEU A 141 3.12 -0.04 -15.68
N LEU A 142 2.47 -0.84 -14.81
CA LEU A 142 1.64 -0.35 -13.71
C LEU A 142 2.43 -0.07 -12.42
N GLY A 143 3.76 -0.25 -12.45
CA GLY A 143 4.67 0.08 -11.36
C GLY A 143 5.60 -1.08 -11.04
N MET A 144 6.82 -1.04 -11.57
CA MET A 144 7.80 -2.10 -11.35
C MET A 144 8.48 -2.00 -9.98
N ALA A 145 8.83 -0.80 -9.55
CA ALA A 145 9.44 -0.56 -8.25
C ALA A 145 8.83 0.68 -7.58
N TRP A 146 8.78 0.63 -6.25
CA TRP A 146 8.07 1.62 -5.43
C TRP A 146 8.57 3.05 -5.63
N SER A 147 9.86 3.22 -5.92
CA SER A 147 10.50 4.52 -6.16
C SER A 147 9.98 5.23 -7.42
N TYR A 148 9.36 4.52 -8.36
CA TYR A 148 8.80 5.10 -9.57
C TYR A 148 7.30 5.30 -9.45
N GLU A 149 6.88 6.56 -9.48
CA GLU A 149 5.48 6.93 -9.62
C GLU A 149 5.01 6.63 -11.05
N VAL A 150 3.79 6.11 -11.19
CA VAL A 150 3.16 5.84 -12.47
C VAL A 150 1.90 6.69 -12.63
N ASN A 151 1.82 7.46 -13.71
CA ASN A 151 0.60 8.16 -14.09
C ASN A 151 -0.30 7.22 -14.93
N LEU A 152 -1.48 6.88 -14.41
CA LEU A 152 -2.39 5.96 -15.09
C LEU A 152 -2.89 6.49 -16.43
N LYS A 153 -3.02 7.82 -16.61
CA LYS A 153 -3.41 8.39 -17.91
C LYS A 153 -2.37 8.21 -19.00
N THR A 154 -1.08 8.09 -18.62
CA THR A 154 -0.02 7.88 -19.61
C THR A 154 0.11 6.41 -20.02
N VAL A 155 -0.25 5.49 -19.11
CA VAL A 155 -0.21 4.05 -19.35
C VAL A 155 -1.51 3.52 -19.98
N LEU A 156 -2.66 4.03 -19.55
CA LEU A 156 -4.00 3.61 -19.96
C LEU A 156 -4.64 4.65 -20.88
N LYS A 157 -4.12 4.73 -22.11
CA LYS A 157 -4.46 5.80 -23.08
C LYS A 157 -5.83 5.63 -23.73
N GLU A 158 -6.27 4.38 -23.93
CA GLU A 158 -7.49 4.07 -24.66
C GLU A 158 -8.49 3.40 -23.73
N ARG A 159 -9.62 4.07 -23.51
CA ARG A 159 -10.77 3.54 -22.78
C ARG A 159 -11.82 3.03 -23.78
N LEU A 160 -12.18 1.77 -23.65
CA LEU A 160 -13.12 1.09 -24.52
C LEU A 160 -14.57 1.37 -24.13
N ALA A 161 -15.50 1.11 -25.05
CA ALA A 161 -16.93 1.21 -24.80
C ALA A 161 -17.40 0.29 -23.65
N SER A 162 -16.72 -0.85 -23.45
CA SER A 162 -16.92 -1.77 -22.32
C SER A 162 -16.56 -1.16 -20.96
N GLY A 163 -15.86 -0.03 -20.96
CA GLY A 163 -15.35 0.65 -19.77
C GLY A 163 -13.98 0.16 -19.29
N ALA A 164 -13.43 -0.88 -19.93
CA ALA A 164 -12.04 -1.32 -19.75
C ALA A 164 -11.04 -0.40 -20.47
N TYR A 165 -9.77 -0.56 -20.16
CA TYR A 165 -8.65 0.08 -20.85
C TYR A 165 -7.83 -0.95 -21.61
N LYS A 166 -7.34 -0.59 -22.80
CA LYS A 166 -6.32 -1.39 -23.49
C LYS A 166 -5.01 -1.33 -22.70
N TYR A 167 -4.45 -2.49 -22.40
CA TYR A 167 -3.21 -2.64 -21.66
C TYR A 167 -2.50 -3.94 -22.05
N ASP A 168 -1.28 -3.83 -22.57
CA ASP A 168 -0.40 -4.97 -22.86
C ASP A 168 -1.10 -6.09 -23.67
N ASN A 169 -1.61 -5.72 -24.86
CA ASN A 169 -2.38 -6.60 -25.75
C ASN A 169 -3.64 -7.25 -25.12
N SER A 170 -4.09 -6.72 -23.98
CA SER A 170 -5.25 -7.19 -23.23
C SER A 170 -6.15 -6.02 -22.82
N GLU A 171 -7.21 -6.33 -22.09
CA GLU A 171 -8.14 -5.37 -21.52
C GLU A 171 -8.13 -5.48 -20.01
N ILE A 172 -8.03 -4.33 -19.34
CA ILE A 172 -8.06 -4.30 -17.88
C ILE A 172 -9.09 -3.28 -17.39
N LYS A 173 -9.70 -3.58 -16.23
CA LYS A 173 -10.49 -2.62 -15.47
C LYS A 173 -9.67 -2.17 -14.27
N VAL A 174 -9.87 -0.92 -13.86
CA VAL A 174 -9.22 -0.34 -12.69
C VAL A 174 -10.29 -0.07 -11.65
N LEU A 175 -10.10 -0.62 -10.46
CA LEU A 175 -11.06 -0.56 -9.37
C LEU A 175 -10.44 0.18 -8.19
N ILE A 176 -11.18 1.13 -7.64
CA ILE A 176 -10.74 1.97 -6.52
C ILE A 176 -11.53 1.57 -5.28
N TYR A 177 -10.80 1.34 -4.19
CA TYR A 177 -11.33 1.20 -2.84
C TYR A 177 -10.97 2.44 -2.04
N ALA A 178 -11.98 3.06 -1.45
CA ALA A 178 -11.82 4.25 -0.63
C ALA A 178 -12.55 4.06 0.70
N ARG A 179 -11.93 4.54 1.77
CA ARG A 179 -12.62 4.77 3.03
C ARG A 179 -13.27 6.15 2.99
N SER A 180 -14.40 6.34 3.68
CA SER A 180 -14.96 7.68 3.82
C SER A 180 -13.93 8.60 4.45
N VAL A 181 -13.70 9.75 3.82
CA VAL A 181 -12.96 10.84 4.43
C VAL A 181 -14.01 11.66 5.17
N LEU A 182 -13.87 11.75 6.50
CA LEU A 182 -14.58 12.79 7.27
C LEU A 182 -14.06 14.17 6.84
#